data_AF-A0A1A7NMZ0-F1
#
_entry.id   AF-A0A1A7NMZ0-F1
#
_cell.length_a   1.000
_cell.length_b   1.000
_cell.length_c   1.000
_cell.angle_alpha   90.00
_cell.angle_beta   90.00
_cell.angle_gamma   90.00
#
_symmetry.space_group_name_H-M   'P 1'
#
loop_
_entity.id
_entity.type
_entity.pdbx_description
1 polymer ?
#
loop_
_entity_poly.entity_id
_entity_poly.type
_entity_poly.pdbx_seq_one_letter_code
_entity_poly.pdbx_strand_id
1 'polypeptide(L)'
;MMKLTNAPFLKEQNSEPYDALTVLAGSEAWQMWNNGDGEGWKLLAEAIGTDYTEKPVILGEKQLNNINMLRIAPKGKKRVDIYQFGELSDNHLDAIVLNLAQDSPDVEIVTHNNNIGDKVKDLSSQLEKIKQNDHVSVMSAKDSASKVTVPTAKPDKDNLLPYIEERTESGKRGLYRIIPKLDKDTGEINERVQWLSDVVDVIGIGRSENESYLVLQWQLEGSHQKVVEALPLGDVGEREGWRTLKNRGLKVTTNTALKNELADYLQNAGNRTLWTITHATGWQNGAYILPNGEVIGHPETPVLFRSQSSSFSGYDTKGTLASWQKEIAQYVRGNPSMMLGVAVALSAPLIHHLNADSFGVHLFGGSTSGKTTTANIANSIYGHPEITRVSWNATSLGLTNEAAARNDGFLVMDEIGQGANKKHIEQTAYALFNGVGKIQGAKEGGNRELSRWRIMAFSTGE
;
A
#
# COMPACT_ATOMS: atom_id res chain seq x y z
N MET A 1 -22.68 -9.76 38.94
CA MET A 1 -21.49 -10.62 38.85
C MET A 1 -21.08 -10.72 37.39
N MET A 2 -19.82 -10.40 37.06
CA MET A 2 -19.28 -10.73 35.74
C MET A 2 -19.36 -12.25 35.53
N LYS A 3 -19.75 -12.68 34.32
CA LYS A 3 -19.86 -14.10 33.98
C LYS A 3 -18.48 -14.60 33.56
N LEU A 4 -17.86 -15.47 34.36
CA LEU A 4 -16.58 -16.10 34.02
C LEU A 4 -16.73 -16.97 32.77
N THR A 5 -15.72 -16.96 31.91
CA THR A 5 -15.54 -17.93 30.82
C THR A 5 -14.66 -19.08 31.31
N ASN A 6 -14.84 -20.28 30.78
CA ASN A 6 -14.00 -21.42 31.17
C ASN A 6 -12.62 -21.30 30.49
N ALA A 7 -11.56 -21.70 31.20
CA ALA A 7 -10.25 -21.90 30.59
C ALA A 7 -10.31 -22.99 29.49
N PRO A 8 -9.40 -22.95 28.51
CA PRO A 8 -9.31 -23.98 27.47
C PRO A 8 -9.32 -25.39 28.05
N PHE A 9 -10.11 -26.27 27.44
CA PHE A 9 -10.27 -27.69 27.81
C PHE A 9 -10.79 -27.97 29.23
N LEU A 10 -11.23 -26.95 29.97
CA LEU A 10 -11.75 -27.15 31.34
C LEU A 10 -12.99 -28.06 31.38
N LYS A 11 -13.86 -28.01 30.36
CA LYS A 11 -15.07 -28.86 30.29
C LYS A 11 -14.73 -30.35 30.07
N GLU A 12 -13.51 -30.64 29.63
CA GLU A 12 -13.05 -31.98 29.28
C GLU A 12 -12.29 -32.63 30.45
N GLN A 13 -12.14 -31.92 31.56
CA GLN A 13 -11.47 -32.41 32.77
C GLN A 13 -12.37 -33.35 33.55
N ASN A 14 -11.77 -34.37 34.14
CA ASN A 14 -12.48 -35.25 35.06
C ASN A 14 -12.98 -34.48 36.31
N SER A 15 -14.06 -34.98 36.91
CA SER A 15 -14.65 -34.41 38.11
C SER A 15 -14.11 -35.02 39.40
N GLU A 16 -13.13 -35.93 39.33
CA GLU A 16 -12.59 -36.61 40.51
C GLU A 16 -11.84 -35.61 41.40
N PRO A 17 -12.23 -35.45 42.68
CA PRO A 17 -11.72 -34.37 43.53
C PRO A 17 -10.20 -34.37 43.73
N TYR A 18 -9.60 -35.55 43.91
CA TYR A 18 -8.19 -35.70 44.29
C TYR A 18 -7.24 -35.97 43.13
N ASP A 19 -7.76 -36.28 41.94
CA ASP A 19 -6.94 -36.34 40.73
C ASP A 19 -6.37 -34.94 40.47
N ALA A 20 -5.10 -34.87 40.08
CA ALA A 20 -4.47 -33.59 39.79
C ALA A 20 -5.09 -32.98 38.52
N LEU A 21 -5.56 -31.73 38.61
CA LEU A 21 -5.86 -30.95 37.42
C LEU A 21 -4.53 -30.47 36.81
N THR A 22 -4.18 -31.01 35.64
CA THR A 22 -2.98 -30.61 34.90
C THR A 22 -3.20 -29.29 34.18
N VAL A 23 -2.45 -28.27 34.56
CA VAL A 23 -2.49 -26.94 33.94
C VAL A 23 -1.15 -26.64 33.29
N LEU A 24 -1.11 -26.41 31.97
CA LEU A 24 0.08 -25.90 31.29
C LEU A 24 0.04 -24.37 31.28
N ALA A 25 1.09 -23.72 31.77
CA ALA A 25 1.13 -22.25 31.86
C ALA A 25 2.45 -21.66 31.36
N GLY A 26 2.38 -20.52 30.68
CA GLY A 26 3.55 -19.76 30.23
C GLY A 26 3.54 -19.47 28.72
N SER A 27 4.54 -18.72 28.26
CA SER A 27 4.63 -18.22 26.88
C SER A 27 4.61 -19.32 25.81
N GLU A 28 5.07 -20.53 26.13
CA GLU A 28 5.19 -21.65 25.19
C GLU A 28 4.11 -22.73 25.39
N ALA A 29 3.18 -22.55 26.32
CA ALA A 29 2.21 -23.59 26.70
C ALA A 29 1.37 -24.13 25.52
N TRP A 30 0.91 -23.26 24.62
CA TRP A 30 0.16 -23.67 23.42
C TRP A 30 1.02 -24.42 22.40
N GLN A 31 2.25 -23.96 22.19
CA GLN A 31 3.20 -24.59 21.27
C GLN A 31 3.61 -25.98 21.76
N MET A 32 3.80 -26.15 23.07
CA MET A 32 4.23 -27.41 23.66
C MET A 32 3.12 -28.46 23.72
N TRP A 33 1.86 -28.03 23.72
CA TRP A 33 0.72 -28.94 23.55
C TRP A 33 0.43 -29.29 22.08
N ASN A 34 0.44 -28.30 21.18
CA ASN A 34 0.25 -28.45 19.73
C ASN A 34 -0.84 -29.48 19.33
N ASN A 35 -2.09 -29.24 19.72
CA ASN A 35 -3.23 -30.13 19.44
C ASN A 35 -3.08 -31.56 19.97
N GLY A 36 -2.30 -31.76 21.03
CA GLY A 36 -1.98 -33.07 21.61
C GLY A 36 -0.79 -33.76 20.95
N ASP A 37 -0.21 -33.17 19.90
CA ASP A 37 0.92 -33.72 19.17
C ASP A 37 2.28 -33.10 19.54
N GLY A 38 2.30 -32.12 20.42
CA GLY A 38 3.53 -31.47 20.88
C GLY A 38 4.43 -32.41 21.66
N GLU A 39 5.73 -32.40 21.32
CA GLU A 39 6.74 -33.24 21.97
C GLU A 39 6.89 -32.90 23.47
N GLY A 40 6.79 -31.62 23.83
CA GLY A 40 6.85 -31.17 25.22
C GLY A 40 5.70 -31.72 26.08
N TRP A 41 4.47 -31.74 25.56
CA TRP A 41 3.33 -32.35 26.26
C TRP A 41 3.48 -33.86 26.41
N LYS A 42 3.89 -34.56 25.34
CA LYS A 42 4.08 -36.03 25.38
C LYS A 42 5.13 -36.44 26.41
N LEU A 43 6.26 -35.75 26.46
CA LEU A 43 7.32 -36.00 27.44
C LEU A 43 6.88 -35.70 28.87
N LEU A 44 6.16 -34.59 29.09
CA LEU A 44 5.64 -34.26 30.41
C LEU A 44 4.59 -35.28 30.86
N ALA A 45 3.67 -35.67 29.97
CA ALA A 45 2.62 -36.64 30.27
C ALA A 45 3.21 -37.99 30.71
N GLU A 46 4.26 -38.46 30.03
CA GLU A 46 5.03 -39.64 30.43
C GLU A 46 5.68 -39.45 31.82
N ALA A 47 6.32 -38.31 32.07
CA ALA A 47 7.01 -38.02 33.34
C ALA A 47 6.06 -37.99 34.55
N ILE A 48 4.84 -37.46 34.37
CA ILE A 48 3.85 -37.34 35.46
C ILE A 48 2.86 -38.51 35.51
N GLY A 49 2.96 -39.46 34.57
CA GLY A 49 2.11 -40.65 34.51
C GLY A 49 0.66 -40.37 34.10
N THR A 50 0.41 -39.35 33.28
CA THR A 50 -0.92 -39.03 32.73
C THR A 50 -1.02 -39.51 31.28
N ASP A 51 -2.23 -39.84 30.82
CA ASP A 51 -2.45 -40.20 29.42
C ASP A 51 -2.30 -38.95 28.53
N TYR A 52 -1.39 -39.00 27.54
CA TYR A 52 -1.13 -37.87 26.64
C TYR A 52 -2.34 -37.50 25.76
N THR A 53 -3.35 -38.37 25.68
CA THR A 53 -4.62 -38.09 25.00
C THR A 53 -5.57 -37.22 25.86
N GLU A 54 -5.35 -37.14 27.17
CA GLU A 54 -6.05 -36.19 28.03
C GLU A 54 -5.59 -34.78 27.69
N LYS A 55 -6.56 -33.86 27.59
CA LYS A 55 -6.25 -32.46 27.30
C LYS A 55 -5.96 -31.73 28.61
N PRO A 56 -4.79 -31.10 28.77
CA PRO A 56 -4.55 -30.28 29.95
C PRO A 56 -5.30 -28.94 29.82
N VAL A 57 -5.54 -28.26 30.94
CA VAL A 57 -5.98 -26.87 30.90
C VAL A 57 -4.80 -26.00 30.48
N ILE A 58 -4.98 -25.12 29.49
CA ILE A 58 -3.87 -24.30 28.95
C ILE A 58 -4.05 -22.83 29.29
N LEU A 59 -3.05 -22.26 29.94
CA LEU A 59 -2.93 -20.84 30.30
C LEU A 59 -1.73 -20.22 29.54
N GLY A 60 -1.92 -19.94 28.25
CA GLY A 60 -0.96 -19.17 27.47
C GLY A 60 -1.03 -17.67 27.77
N GLU A 61 -0.22 -16.86 27.09
CA GLU A 61 -0.12 -15.40 27.28
C GLU A 61 -1.49 -14.70 27.27
N LYS A 62 -2.35 -15.06 26.30
CA LYS A 62 -3.72 -14.51 26.21
C LYS A 62 -4.58 -14.87 27.42
N GLN A 63 -4.51 -16.10 27.92
CA GLN A 63 -5.29 -16.53 29.09
C GLN A 63 -4.77 -15.89 30.37
N LEU A 64 -3.45 -15.82 30.52
CA LEU A 64 -2.76 -15.17 31.63
C LEU A 64 -3.12 -13.67 31.72
N ASN A 65 -3.15 -12.97 30.58
CA ASN A 65 -3.55 -11.56 30.49
C ASN A 65 -5.03 -11.32 30.82
N ASN A 66 -5.87 -12.36 30.80
CA ASN A 66 -7.32 -12.27 31.05
C ASN A 66 -7.77 -13.16 32.22
N ILE A 67 -6.86 -13.52 33.11
CA ILE A 67 -7.06 -14.56 34.12
C ILE A 67 -8.19 -14.25 35.11
N ASN A 68 -8.43 -12.96 35.39
CA ASN A 68 -9.52 -12.49 36.25
C ASN A 68 -10.94 -12.74 35.69
N MET A 69 -11.06 -13.12 34.42
CA MET A 69 -12.33 -13.46 33.77
C MET A 69 -12.47 -14.97 33.50
N LEU A 70 -11.46 -15.77 33.85
CA LEU A 70 -11.43 -17.19 33.57
C LEU A 70 -11.80 -18.01 34.81
N ARG A 71 -12.47 -19.13 34.59
CA ARG A 71 -12.51 -20.24 35.55
C ARG A 71 -11.40 -21.21 35.18
N ILE A 72 -10.49 -21.51 36.10
CA ILE A 72 -9.34 -22.39 35.85
C ILE A 72 -9.62 -23.83 36.27
N ALA A 73 -10.39 -24.07 37.33
CA ALA A 73 -10.68 -25.41 37.85
C ALA A 73 -12.19 -25.72 37.86
N PRO A 74 -12.59 -27.00 37.68
CA PRO A 74 -13.98 -27.39 37.81
C PRO A 74 -14.40 -27.39 39.28
N LYS A 75 -15.71 -27.31 39.54
CA LYS A 75 -16.25 -27.39 40.91
C LYS A 75 -15.91 -28.75 41.53
N GLY A 76 -15.58 -28.78 42.82
CA GLY A 76 -15.23 -29.99 43.55
C GLY A 76 -13.78 -30.46 43.36
N LYS A 77 -12.98 -29.83 42.48
CA LYS A 77 -11.57 -30.18 42.29
C LYS A 77 -10.73 -29.68 43.45
N LYS A 78 -9.88 -30.55 44.02
CA LYS A 78 -9.07 -30.25 45.20
C LYS A 78 -7.58 -30.04 44.91
N ARG A 79 -7.06 -30.57 43.80
CA ARG A 79 -5.64 -30.46 43.44
C ARG A 79 -5.45 -29.87 42.05
N VAL A 80 -4.55 -28.87 41.95
CA VAL A 80 -4.15 -28.22 40.70
C VAL A 80 -2.63 -28.22 40.61
N ASP A 81 -2.09 -28.82 39.55
CA ASP A 81 -0.65 -28.86 39.29
C ASP A 81 -0.34 -28.01 38.05
N ILE A 82 0.41 -26.93 38.24
CA ILE A 82 0.78 -25.97 37.21
C ILE A 82 2.16 -26.34 36.67
N TYR A 83 2.25 -26.63 35.38
CA TYR A 83 3.49 -26.97 34.69
C TYR A 83 3.91 -25.82 33.78
N GLN A 84 5.08 -25.27 34.06
CA GLN A 84 5.59 -24.11 33.35
C GLN A 84 6.26 -24.50 32.02
N PHE A 85 5.79 -23.89 30.93
CA PHE A 85 6.43 -23.94 29.61
C PHE A 85 6.75 -22.52 29.12
N GLY A 86 8.04 -22.25 28.89
CA GLY A 86 8.53 -20.91 28.59
C GLY A 86 8.53 -19.97 29.81
N GLU A 87 8.29 -18.69 29.56
CA GLU A 87 8.28 -17.66 30.60
C GLU A 87 6.96 -17.65 31.39
N LEU A 88 7.07 -17.72 32.73
CA LEU A 88 5.96 -17.55 33.68
C LEU A 88 6.51 -16.88 34.94
N SER A 89 6.12 -15.62 35.18
CA SER A 89 6.63 -14.83 36.31
C SER A 89 5.86 -15.09 37.61
N ASP A 90 6.42 -14.70 38.76
CA ASP A 90 5.73 -14.78 40.06
C ASP A 90 4.40 -14.01 40.08
N ASN A 91 4.30 -12.88 39.34
CA ASN A 91 3.04 -12.14 39.24
C ASN A 91 1.94 -12.97 38.55
N HIS A 92 2.32 -13.79 37.55
CA HIS A 92 1.38 -14.70 36.90
C HIS A 92 0.92 -15.80 37.85
N LEU A 93 1.83 -16.38 38.63
CA LEU A 93 1.50 -17.39 39.64
C LEU A 93 0.57 -16.83 40.71
N ASP A 94 0.86 -15.63 41.24
CA ASP A 94 -0.01 -14.95 42.21
C ASP A 94 -1.41 -14.71 41.64
N ALA A 95 -1.52 -14.33 40.35
CA ALA A 95 -2.79 -14.11 39.68
C ALA A 95 -3.59 -15.41 39.50
N ILE A 96 -2.92 -16.53 39.17
CA ILE A 96 -3.53 -17.87 39.10
C ILE A 96 -4.06 -18.27 40.47
N VAL A 97 -3.26 -18.12 41.52
CA VAL A 97 -3.66 -18.48 42.90
C VAL A 97 -4.83 -17.62 43.37
N LEU A 98 -4.82 -16.31 43.06
CA LEU A 98 -5.93 -15.41 43.37
C LEU A 98 -7.23 -15.85 42.69
N ASN A 99 -7.17 -16.23 41.41
CA ASN A 99 -8.32 -16.75 40.68
C ASN A 99 -8.85 -18.04 41.31
N LEU A 100 -7.98 -19.01 41.57
CA LEU A 100 -8.37 -20.28 42.20
C LEU A 100 -9.00 -20.06 43.58
N ALA A 101 -8.48 -19.12 44.38
CA ALA A 101 -9.04 -18.79 45.68
C ALA A 101 -10.46 -18.21 45.60
N GLN A 102 -10.74 -17.38 44.59
CA GLN A 102 -12.02 -16.69 44.43
C GLN A 102 -13.08 -17.56 43.75
N ASP A 103 -12.69 -18.30 42.72
CA ASP A 103 -13.63 -18.94 41.79
C ASP A 103 -13.65 -20.48 41.90
N SER A 104 -12.72 -21.07 42.66
CA SER A 104 -12.58 -22.51 42.88
C SER A 104 -12.35 -22.82 44.39
N PRO A 105 -13.37 -22.58 45.25
CA PRO A 105 -13.22 -22.66 46.70
C PRO A 105 -12.84 -24.06 47.22
N ASP A 106 -13.06 -25.11 46.43
CA ASP A 106 -12.74 -26.50 46.81
C ASP A 106 -11.26 -26.87 46.62
N VAL A 107 -10.46 -26.04 45.92
CA VAL A 107 -9.04 -26.33 45.66
C VAL A 107 -8.24 -26.20 46.96
N GLU A 108 -7.54 -27.24 47.37
CA GLU A 108 -6.74 -27.29 48.61
C GLU A 108 -5.24 -27.27 48.28
N ILE A 109 -4.83 -27.95 47.21
CA ILE A 109 -3.43 -28.17 46.85
C ILE A 109 -3.14 -27.49 45.52
N VAL A 110 -2.15 -26.59 45.51
CA VAL A 110 -1.66 -25.95 44.28
C VAL A 110 -0.14 -26.06 44.22
N THR A 111 0.38 -26.72 43.19
CA THR A 111 1.83 -26.85 42.96
C THR A 111 2.25 -26.15 41.68
N HIS A 112 3.44 -25.57 41.70
CA HIS A 112 4.13 -25.08 40.50
C HIS A 112 5.33 -25.98 40.23
N ASN A 113 5.39 -26.51 39.02
CA ASN A 113 6.31 -27.52 38.56
C ASN A 113 6.99 -27.04 37.26
N ASN A 114 8.18 -27.55 36.98
CA ASN A 114 8.89 -27.28 35.73
C ASN A 114 8.33 -28.16 34.58
N ASN A 115 8.86 -27.97 33.37
CA ASN A 115 8.46 -28.69 32.16
C ASN A 115 8.82 -30.19 32.12
N ILE A 116 9.55 -30.70 33.13
CA ILE A 116 9.90 -32.12 33.26
C ILE A 116 9.19 -32.80 34.45
N GLY A 117 8.31 -32.10 35.14
CA GLY A 117 7.47 -32.65 36.20
C GLY A 117 7.99 -32.47 37.63
N ASP A 118 9.15 -31.83 37.83
CA ASP A 118 9.68 -31.59 39.17
C ASP A 118 8.98 -30.40 39.84
N LYS A 119 8.67 -30.56 41.13
CA LYS A 119 8.08 -29.50 41.96
C LYS A 119 9.08 -28.39 42.20
N VAL A 120 8.75 -27.18 41.74
CA VAL A 120 9.52 -25.95 41.95
C VAL A 120 9.05 -25.22 43.20
N LYS A 121 7.73 -25.07 43.38
CA LYS A 121 7.15 -24.28 44.47
C LYS A 121 5.80 -24.86 44.92
N ASP A 122 5.56 -24.85 46.23
CA ASP A 122 4.24 -25.14 46.81
C ASP A 122 3.48 -23.82 47.04
N LEU A 123 2.32 -23.68 46.41
CA LEU A 123 1.49 -22.48 46.46
C LEU A 123 0.28 -22.66 47.38
N SER A 124 0.11 -23.83 48.01
CA SER A 124 -1.07 -24.18 48.81
C SER A 124 -1.23 -23.25 50.03
N SER A 125 -0.14 -22.91 50.72
CA SER A 125 -0.19 -21.98 51.86
C SER A 125 -0.54 -20.54 51.44
N GLN A 126 -0.16 -20.10 50.24
CA GLN A 126 -0.57 -18.80 49.71
C GLN A 126 -2.07 -18.80 49.37
N LEU A 127 -2.56 -19.89 48.76
CA LEU A 127 -3.97 -20.09 48.47
C LEU A 127 -4.82 -20.02 49.74
N GLU A 128 -4.43 -20.73 50.81
CA GLU A 128 -5.16 -20.74 52.09
C GLU A 128 -5.23 -19.34 52.72
N LYS A 129 -4.12 -18.59 52.74
CA LYS A 129 -4.09 -17.22 53.27
C LYS A 129 -5.05 -16.29 52.52
N ILE A 130 -5.09 -16.39 51.18
CA ILE A 130 -6.01 -15.60 50.35
C ILE A 130 -7.46 -16.00 50.62
N LYS A 131 -7.76 -17.30 50.78
CA LYS A 131 -9.11 -17.79 51.12
C LYS A 131 -9.58 -17.34 52.51
N GLN A 132 -8.66 -17.25 53.48
CA GLN A 132 -8.91 -16.72 54.82
C GLN A 132 -9.02 -15.18 54.86
N ASN A 133 -8.95 -14.52 53.70
CA ASN A 133 -9.04 -13.08 53.55
C ASN A 133 -7.94 -12.32 54.32
N ASP A 134 -6.75 -12.92 54.42
CA ASP A 134 -5.56 -12.26 54.97
C ASP A 134 -5.25 -11.00 54.16
N HIS A 135 -5.40 -9.84 54.79
CA HIS A 135 -5.42 -8.55 54.09
C HIS A 135 -4.13 -8.29 53.30
N VAL A 136 -2.98 -8.72 53.81
CA VAL A 136 -1.67 -8.53 53.16
C VAL A 136 -1.55 -9.42 51.93
N SER A 137 -1.88 -10.71 52.07
CA SER A 137 -1.81 -11.69 50.99
C SER A 137 -2.80 -11.37 49.87
N VAL A 138 -4.02 -10.94 50.22
CA VAL A 138 -5.04 -10.54 49.24
C VAL A 138 -4.64 -9.26 48.50
N MET A 139 -4.11 -8.25 49.20
CA MET A 139 -3.65 -7.01 48.54
C MET A 139 -2.45 -7.27 47.61
N SER A 140 -1.47 -8.05 48.07
CA SER A 140 -0.30 -8.41 47.26
C SER A 140 -0.72 -9.16 45.99
N ALA A 141 -1.58 -10.17 46.12
CA ALA A 141 -2.04 -10.94 44.97
C ALA A 141 -2.89 -10.10 44.00
N LYS A 142 -3.69 -9.14 44.50
CA LYS A 142 -4.44 -8.20 43.66
C LYS A 142 -3.51 -7.24 42.91
N ASP A 143 -2.45 -6.75 43.55
CA ASP A 143 -1.44 -5.90 42.91
C ASP A 143 -0.69 -6.69 41.82
N SER A 144 -0.21 -7.89 42.13
CA SER A 144 0.40 -8.82 41.17
C SER A 144 -0.54 -9.12 39.98
N ALA A 145 -1.82 -9.41 40.25
CA ALA A 145 -2.82 -9.65 39.21
C ALA A 145 -3.02 -8.41 38.33
N SER A 146 -3.10 -7.21 38.92
CA SER A 146 -3.28 -5.97 38.15
C SER A 146 -2.11 -5.63 37.21
N LYS A 147 -0.89 -6.10 37.51
CA LYS A 147 0.30 -5.93 36.67
C LYS A 147 0.33 -6.86 35.46
N VAL A 148 -0.45 -7.95 35.50
CA VAL A 148 -0.50 -8.99 34.46
C VAL A 148 -1.80 -8.90 33.67
N THR A 149 -2.90 -8.50 34.29
CA THR A 149 -4.18 -8.35 33.58
C THR A 149 -4.18 -7.09 32.74
N VAL A 150 -4.47 -7.23 31.45
CA VAL A 150 -4.80 -6.09 30.60
C VAL A 150 -6.19 -5.58 31.01
N PRO A 151 -6.44 -4.27 31.15
CA PRO A 151 -7.76 -3.74 31.43
C PRO A 151 -8.74 -4.15 30.32
N THR A 152 -9.55 -5.17 30.56
CA THR A 152 -10.54 -5.62 29.60
C THR A 152 -11.76 -4.73 29.66
N ALA A 153 -11.79 -3.72 28.79
CA ALA A 153 -13.04 -3.35 28.17
C ALA A 153 -13.66 -4.64 27.57
N LYS A 154 -14.97 -4.83 27.72
CA LYS A 154 -15.71 -5.80 26.90
C LYS A 154 -15.22 -5.65 25.45
N PRO A 155 -15.03 -6.71 24.65
CA PRO A 155 -14.72 -6.53 23.24
C PRO A 155 -15.81 -5.61 22.71
N ASP A 156 -15.40 -4.41 22.32
CA ASP A 156 -16.33 -3.41 21.84
C ASP A 156 -17.05 -4.03 20.65
N LYS A 157 -18.30 -3.65 20.38
CA LYS A 157 -19.00 -4.18 19.19
C LYS A 157 -18.18 -3.94 17.91
N ASP A 158 -17.30 -2.95 17.94
CA ASP A 158 -16.35 -2.61 16.89
C ASP A 158 -15.26 -3.68 16.66
N ASN A 159 -14.84 -4.43 17.69
CA ASN A 159 -13.83 -5.51 17.55
C ASN A 159 -14.35 -6.76 16.83
N LEU A 160 -15.64 -6.80 16.46
CA LEU A 160 -16.24 -7.86 15.66
C LEU A 160 -16.69 -7.37 14.27
N LEU A 161 -16.49 -6.09 13.95
CA LEU A 161 -16.80 -5.59 12.63
C LEU A 161 -15.77 -6.13 11.62
N PRO A 162 -16.19 -6.48 10.39
CA PRO A 162 -15.26 -6.79 9.34
C PRO A 162 -14.35 -5.59 9.07
N TYR A 163 -13.06 -5.87 8.89
CA TYR A 163 -12.06 -4.86 8.55
C TYR A 163 -11.15 -5.37 7.42
N ILE A 164 -10.38 -4.46 6.84
CA ILE A 164 -9.43 -4.78 5.76
C ILE A 164 -8.04 -4.40 6.23
N GLU A 165 -7.10 -5.33 6.09
CA GLU A 165 -5.70 -5.14 6.45
C GLU A 165 -4.77 -5.70 5.38
N GLU A 166 -3.54 -5.20 5.38
CA GLU A 166 -2.44 -5.87 4.70
C GLU A 166 -2.00 -7.09 5.51
N ARG A 167 -1.99 -8.26 4.89
CA ARG A 167 -1.58 -9.50 5.54
C ARG A 167 -0.92 -10.45 4.56
N THR A 168 -0.19 -11.43 5.11
CA THR A 168 0.32 -12.57 4.34
C THR A 168 -0.36 -13.83 4.80
N GLU A 169 -1.12 -14.47 3.90
CA GLU A 169 -1.83 -15.73 4.16
C GLU A 169 -1.34 -16.80 3.20
N SER A 170 -0.89 -17.94 3.72
CA SER A 170 -0.36 -19.07 2.94
C SER A 170 0.70 -18.65 1.89
N GLY A 171 1.60 -17.72 2.27
CA GLY A 171 2.67 -17.22 1.40
C GLY A 171 2.23 -16.16 0.38
N LYS A 172 0.95 -15.76 0.35
CA LYS A 172 0.46 -14.68 -0.51
C LYS A 172 0.28 -13.40 0.31
N ARG A 173 1.05 -12.36 -0.01
CA ARG A 173 0.88 -11.02 0.56
C ARG A 173 -0.18 -10.23 -0.23
N GLY A 174 -1.05 -9.51 0.46
CA GLY A 174 -2.11 -8.72 -0.19
C GLY A 174 -3.01 -8.00 0.79
N LEU A 175 -4.06 -7.37 0.27
CA LEU A 175 -5.17 -6.87 1.08
C LEU A 175 -6.18 -7.98 1.33
N TYR A 176 -6.56 -8.15 2.59
CA TYR A 176 -7.49 -9.16 3.03
C TYR A 176 -8.62 -8.54 3.82
N ARG A 177 -9.85 -9.01 3.56
CA ARG A 177 -11.01 -8.75 4.42
C ARG A 177 -11.03 -9.78 5.53
N ILE A 178 -10.93 -9.32 6.75
CA ILE A 178 -10.98 -10.14 7.96
C ILE A 178 -12.37 -10.03 8.56
N ILE A 179 -12.99 -11.16 8.84
CA ILE A 179 -14.29 -11.24 9.51
C ILE A 179 -14.09 -11.96 10.84
N PRO A 180 -13.93 -11.21 11.94
CA PRO A 180 -13.88 -11.80 13.26
C PRO A 180 -15.21 -12.45 13.61
N LYS A 181 -15.16 -13.67 14.12
CA LYS A 181 -16.32 -14.40 14.62
C LYS A 181 -16.04 -14.90 16.03
N LEU A 182 -16.82 -14.43 16.98
CA LEU A 182 -16.80 -14.98 18.33
C LEU A 182 -17.36 -16.41 18.30
N ASP A 183 -16.51 -17.37 18.62
CA ASP A 183 -16.92 -18.73 18.94
C ASP A 183 -17.69 -18.71 20.26
N LYS A 184 -18.95 -19.16 20.20
CA LYS A 184 -19.87 -19.11 21.34
C LYS A 184 -19.53 -20.14 22.41
N ASP A 185 -18.80 -21.19 22.06
CA ASP A 185 -18.49 -22.31 22.94
C ASP A 185 -17.12 -22.14 23.61
N THR A 186 -16.15 -21.59 22.90
CA THR A 186 -14.78 -21.35 23.40
C THR A 186 -14.55 -19.90 23.87
N GLY A 187 -15.35 -18.94 23.41
CA GLY A 187 -15.14 -17.51 23.66
C GLY A 187 -13.95 -16.93 22.87
N GLU A 188 -13.36 -17.69 21.94
CA GLU A 188 -12.28 -17.24 21.08
C GLU A 188 -12.81 -16.52 19.84
N ILE A 189 -11.99 -15.64 19.26
CA ILE A 189 -12.32 -14.97 18.00
C ILE A 189 -11.64 -15.76 16.89
N ASN A 190 -12.45 -16.46 16.10
CA ASN A 190 -12.01 -17.11 14.87
C ASN A 190 -12.13 -16.13 13.71
N GLU A 191 -11.10 -16.03 12.88
CA GLU A 191 -11.09 -15.12 11.75
C GLU A 191 -11.40 -15.86 10.45
N ARG A 192 -12.40 -15.37 9.72
CA ARG A 192 -12.56 -15.76 8.31
C ARG A 192 -11.86 -14.73 7.44
N VAL A 193 -10.85 -15.19 6.71
CA VAL A 193 -10.00 -14.34 5.88
C VAL A 193 -10.38 -14.48 4.40
N GLN A 194 -10.51 -13.36 3.68
CA GLN A 194 -10.86 -13.33 2.26
C GLN A 194 -9.94 -12.37 1.49
N TRP A 195 -9.23 -12.89 0.48
CA TRP A 195 -8.32 -12.07 -0.33
C TRP A 195 -9.09 -11.10 -1.24
N LEU A 196 -8.65 -9.83 -1.26
CA LEU A 196 -9.25 -8.76 -2.05
C LEU A 196 -8.38 -8.38 -3.25
N SER A 197 -7.10 -8.11 -3.04
CA SER A 197 -6.17 -7.66 -4.08
C SER A 197 -4.72 -7.86 -3.67
N ASP A 198 -3.80 -7.61 -4.59
CA ASP A 198 -2.42 -7.29 -4.19
C ASP A 198 -2.43 -6.03 -3.32
N VAL A 199 -1.33 -5.77 -2.60
CA VAL A 199 -1.21 -4.58 -1.76
C VAL A 199 -1.32 -3.33 -2.63
N VAL A 200 -2.32 -2.49 -2.34
CA VAL A 200 -2.56 -1.22 -3.00
C VAL A 200 -2.84 -0.16 -1.96
N ASP A 201 -2.04 0.91 -2.00
CA ASP A 201 -2.13 2.03 -1.09
C ASP A 201 -2.83 3.20 -1.75
N VAL A 202 -3.74 3.84 -1.02
CA VAL A 202 -4.22 5.19 -1.37
C VAL A 202 -3.19 6.17 -0.82
N ILE A 203 -2.41 6.78 -1.72
CA ILE A 203 -1.31 7.69 -1.35
C ILE A 203 -1.70 9.18 -1.47
N GLY A 204 -2.87 9.45 -2.04
CA GLY A 204 -3.39 10.80 -2.12
C GLY A 204 -4.71 10.91 -2.86
N ILE A 205 -5.17 12.14 -2.97
CA ILE A 205 -6.33 12.54 -3.75
C ILE A 205 -5.92 13.63 -4.73
N GLY A 206 -6.50 13.61 -5.91
CA GLY A 206 -6.20 14.58 -6.96
C GLY A 206 -7.45 15.25 -7.48
N ARG A 207 -7.29 16.43 -8.05
CA ARG A 207 -8.33 17.11 -8.82
C ARG A 207 -7.73 17.63 -10.11
N SER A 208 -8.44 17.45 -11.21
CA SER A 208 -8.31 18.27 -12.41
C SER A 208 -9.39 19.36 -12.36
N GLU A 209 -9.54 20.14 -13.43
CA GLU A 209 -10.60 21.16 -13.50
C GLU A 209 -12.02 20.57 -13.37
N ASN A 210 -12.24 19.34 -13.87
CA ASN A 210 -13.58 18.75 -13.99
C ASN A 210 -13.74 17.41 -13.25
N GLU A 211 -12.66 16.75 -12.85
CA GLU A 211 -12.70 15.41 -12.25
C GLU A 211 -11.92 15.36 -10.93
N SER A 212 -12.38 14.50 -10.02
CA SER A 212 -11.64 14.13 -8.81
C SER A 212 -11.08 12.72 -8.95
N TYR A 213 -9.93 12.47 -8.34
CA TYR A 213 -9.19 11.22 -8.47
C TYR A 213 -8.75 10.68 -7.11
N LEU A 214 -8.66 9.36 -7.02
CA LEU A 214 -7.82 8.68 -6.03
C LEU A 214 -6.47 8.38 -6.64
N VAL A 215 -5.38 8.67 -5.93
CA VAL A 215 -4.02 8.31 -6.34
C VAL A 215 -3.63 7.03 -5.63
N LEU A 216 -3.48 5.97 -6.41
CA LEU A 216 -3.19 4.62 -5.94
C LEU A 216 -1.74 4.26 -6.27
N GLN A 217 -1.09 3.54 -5.36
CA GLN A 217 0.23 2.98 -5.57
C GLN A 217 0.24 1.49 -5.24
N TRP A 218 0.90 0.70 -6.09
CA TRP A 218 1.16 -0.72 -5.83
C TRP A 218 2.48 -1.15 -6.45
N GLN A 219 2.93 -2.34 -6.13
CA GLN A 219 4.14 -2.95 -6.69
C GLN A 219 3.75 -4.02 -7.72
N LEU A 220 4.43 -4.04 -8.87
CA LEU A 220 4.21 -5.08 -9.88
C LEU A 220 4.75 -6.43 -9.39
N GLU A 221 3.99 -7.49 -9.64
CA GLU A 221 4.44 -8.84 -9.30
C GLU A 221 5.77 -9.18 -10.01
N GLY A 222 6.71 -9.74 -9.25
CA GLY A 222 8.04 -10.10 -9.76
C GLY A 222 8.96 -8.93 -10.06
N SER A 223 8.55 -7.70 -9.77
CA SER A 223 9.36 -6.48 -9.98
C SER A 223 9.42 -5.63 -8.72
N HIS A 224 10.48 -4.84 -8.57
CA HIS A 224 10.57 -3.80 -7.53
C HIS A 224 9.96 -2.47 -8.00
N GLN A 225 9.47 -2.42 -9.24
CA GLN A 225 8.85 -1.24 -9.80
C GLN A 225 7.49 -0.99 -9.14
N LYS A 226 7.36 0.21 -8.57
CA LYS A 226 6.08 0.74 -8.11
C LYS A 226 5.35 1.40 -9.27
N VAL A 227 4.05 1.19 -9.34
CA VAL A 227 3.14 1.89 -10.24
C VAL A 227 2.36 2.90 -9.43
N VAL A 228 2.19 4.10 -9.98
CA VAL A 228 1.30 5.13 -9.45
C VAL A 228 0.26 5.44 -10.52
N GLU A 229 -1.01 5.39 -10.15
CA GLU A 229 -2.12 5.65 -11.06
C GLU A 229 -3.16 6.52 -10.37
N ALA A 230 -3.65 7.54 -11.07
CA ALA A 230 -4.79 8.32 -10.64
C ALA A 230 -6.07 7.76 -11.28
N LEU A 231 -6.92 7.18 -10.46
CA LEU A 231 -8.20 6.61 -10.87
C LEU A 231 -9.32 7.65 -10.66
N PRO A 232 -10.11 8.00 -11.70
CA PRO A 232 -11.25 8.88 -11.53
C PRO A 232 -12.18 8.34 -10.43
N LEU A 233 -12.65 9.20 -9.54
CA LEU A 233 -13.49 8.78 -8.42
C LEU A 233 -14.78 8.11 -8.90
N GLY A 234 -15.36 8.59 -10.02
CA GLY A 234 -16.52 7.98 -10.65
C GLY A 234 -16.28 6.59 -11.25
N ASP A 235 -15.02 6.19 -11.44
CA ASP A 235 -14.66 4.85 -11.92
C ASP A 235 -14.35 3.87 -10.76
N VAL A 236 -14.28 4.35 -9.51
CA VAL A 236 -13.95 3.51 -8.35
C VAL A 236 -15.10 2.54 -8.08
N GLY A 237 -14.79 1.24 -8.08
CA GLY A 237 -15.81 0.19 -7.96
C GLY A 237 -16.47 -0.21 -9.29
N GLU A 238 -16.32 0.61 -10.33
CA GLU A 238 -16.91 0.37 -11.64
C GLU A 238 -16.07 -0.54 -12.53
N ARG A 239 -16.72 -1.10 -13.57
CA ARG A 239 -16.07 -2.02 -14.52
C ARG A 239 -14.85 -1.40 -15.19
N GLU A 240 -14.94 -0.12 -15.56
CA GLU A 240 -13.86 0.61 -16.24
C GLU A 240 -12.69 0.89 -15.29
N GLY A 241 -12.94 1.25 -14.04
CA GLY A 241 -11.87 1.43 -13.05
C GLY A 241 -11.12 0.13 -12.78
N TRP A 242 -11.84 -0.98 -12.56
CA TRP A 242 -11.18 -2.29 -12.40
C TRP A 242 -10.42 -2.75 -13.64
N ARG A 243 -10.90 -2.40 -14.85
CA ARG A 243 -10.19 -2.70 -16.10
C ARG A 243 -8.87 -1.93 -16.16
N THR A 244 -8.88 -0.64 -15.83
CA THR A 244 -7.67 0.22 -15.78
C THR A 244 -6.62 -0.33 -14.82
N LEU A 245 -7.00 -0.65 -13.58
CA LEU A 245 -6.06 -1.17 -12.57
C LEU A 245 -5.45 -2.51 -12.98
N LYS A 246 -6.26 -3.43 -13.52
CA LYS A 246 -5.76 -4.74 -14.00
C LYS A 246 -4.85 -4.62 -15.21
N ASN A 247 -5.15 -3.71 -16.15
CA ASN A 247 -4.28 -3.45 -17.31
C ASN A 247 -2.90 -2.93 -16.89
N ARG A 248 -2.82 -2.30 -15.72
CA ARG A 248 -1.59 -1.82 -15.09
C ARG A 248 -1.00 -2.83 -14.09
N GLY A 249 -1.46 -4.08 -14.09
CA GLY A 249 -0.86 -5.19 -13.37
C GLY A 249 -1.36 -5.42 -11.94
N LEU A 250 -2.34 -4.65 -11.44
CA LEU A 250 -2.92 -4.91 -10.11
C LEU A 250 -3.85 -6.12 -10.17
N LYS A 251 -3.58 -7.18 -9.38
CA LYS A 251 -4.54 -8.28 -9.23
C LYS A 251 -5.62 -7.91 -8.23
N VAL A 252 -6.86 -8.21 -8.60
CA VAL A 252 -8.05 -7.99 -7.77
C VAL A 252 -8.92 -9.24 -7.83
N THR A 253 -9.62 -9.53 -6.74
CA THR A 253 -10.60 -10.61 -6.62
C THR A 253 -11.62 -10.57 -7.74
N THR A 254 -12.11 -11.72 -8.18
CA THR A 254 -13.16 -11.81 -9.21
C THR A 254 -14.56 -11.73 -8.61
N ASN A 255 -14.70 -11.89 -7.29
CA ASN A 255 -15.97 -11.85 -6.59
C ASN A 255 -16.52 -10.42 -6.51
N THR A 256 -17.71 -10.18 -7.05
CA THR A 256 -18.36 -8.86 -7.10
C THR A 256 -18.59 -8.25 -5.71
N ALA A 257 -19.03 -9.03 -4.71
CA ALA A 257 -19.26 -8.49 -3.37
C ALA A 257 -17.95 -8.02 -2.72
N LEU A 258 -16.86 -8.77 -2.89
CA LEU A 258 -15.55 -8.39 -2.36
C LEU A 258 -14.93 -7.20 -3.12
N LYS A 259 -15.23 -7.03 -4.40
CA LYS A 259 -14.84 -5.81 -5.14
C LYS A 259 -15.51 -4.57 -4.59
N ASN A 260 -16.79 -4.64 -4.24
CA ASN A 260 -17.50 -3.50 -3.66
C ASN A 260 -16.88 -3.12 -2.31
N GLU A 261 -16.57 -4.10 -1.46
CA GLU A 261 -15.88 -3.87 -0.19
C GLU A 261 -14.49 -3.25 -0.39
N LEU A 262 -13.74 -3.68 -1.42
CA LEU A 262 -12.46 -3.06 -1.77
C LEU A 262 -12.64 -1.63 -2.30
N ALA A 263 -13.68 -1.36 -3.11
CA ALA A 263 -13.97 -0.02 -3.60
C ALA A 263 -14.27 0.94 -2.44
N ASP A 264 -15.10 0.50 -1.49
CA ASP A 264 -15.40 1.27 -0.28
C ASP A 264 -14.15 1.51 0.56
N TYR A 265 -13.30 0.48 0.71
CA TYR A 265 -12.01 0.63 1.39
C TYR A 265 -11.12 1.68 0.72
N LEU A 266 -10.92 1.61 -0.60
CA LEU A 266 -10.09 2.58 -1.32
C LEU A 266 -10.64 4.01 -1.23
N GLN A 267 -11.96 4.16 -1.18
CA GLN A 267 -12.58 5.47 -1.02
C GLN A 267 -12.41 6.05 0.38
N ASN A 268 -12.28 5.23 1.43
CA ASN A 268 -12.29 5.67 2.82
C ASN A 268 -10.93 5.59 3.53
N ALA A 269 -10.03 4.71 3.08
CA ALA A 269 -8.72 4.48 3.71
C ALA A 269 -7.56 5.29 3.08
N GLY A 270 -6.42 5.25 3.75
CA GLY A 270 -5.13 5.77 3.27
C GLY A 270 -4.95 7.28 3.34
N ASN A 271 -3.86 7.75 2.74
CA ASN A 271 -3.43 9.14 2.79
C ASN A 271 -4.24 10.01 1.83
N ARG A 272 -4.53 11.25 2.24
CA ARG A 272 -5.27 12.26 1.47
C ARG A 272 -4.42 13.46 1.07
N THR A 273 -3.10 13.27 0.98
CA THR A 273 -2.19 14.25 0.37
C THR A 273 -2.77 14.73 -0.95
N LEU A 274 -2.74 16.03 -1.20
CA LEU A 274 -3.20 16.62 -2.44
C LEU A 274 -2.18 16.39 -3.55
N TRP A 275 -2.64 15.85 -4.67
CA TRP A 275 -1.86 15.67 -5.88
C TRP A 275 -2.42 16.55 -7.00
N THR A 276 -1.53 17.13 -7.79
CA THR A 276 -1.90 17.79 -9.04
C THR A 276 -1.98 16.74 -10.13
N ILE A 277 -3.15 16.55 -10.74
CA ILE A 277 -3.33 15.61 -11.85
C ILE A 277 -3.42 16.43 -13.13
N THR A 278 -2.52 16.16 -14.08
CA THR A 278 -2.42 16.96 -15.31
C THR A 278 -2.37 16.08 -16.56
N HIS A 279 -2.97 16.60 -17.62
CA HIS A 279 -2.91 16.04 -18.97
C HIS A 279 -1.91 16.79 -19.87
N ALA A 280 -1.33 17.88 -19.37
CA ALA A 280 -0.37 18.71 -20.08
C ALA A 280 1.06 18.48 -19.55
N THR A 281 2.02 18.56 -20.46
CA THR A 281 3.45 18.59 -20.15
C THR A 281 3.91 20.04 -19.89
N GLY A 282 5.21 20.23 -19.71
CA GLY A 282 5.79 21.54 -19.44
C GLY A 282 5.72 21.91 -17.98
N TRP A 283 5.70 23.21 -17.68
CA TRP A 283 5.68 23.68 -16.31
C TRP A 283 4.31 23.45 -15.67
N GLN A 284 4.31 22.68 -14.60
CA GLN A 284 3.15 22.32 -13.81
C GLN A 284 3.54 22.41 -12.34
N ASN A 285 2.86 23.28 -11.60
CA ASN A 285 2.97 23.35 -10.14
C ASN A 285 4.41 23.49 -9.61
N GLY A 286 5.24 24.29 -10.29
CA GLY A 286 6.64 24.54 -9.90
C GLY A 286 7.67 23.53 -10.41
N ALA A 287 7.27 22.48 -11.13
CA ALA A 287 8.18 21.54 -11.79
C ALA A 287 7.91 21.44 -13.30
N TYR A 288 8.87 20.93 -14.05
CA TYR A 288 8.76 20.74 -15.49
C TYR A 288 8.54 19.26 -15.83
N ILE A 289 7.48 18.96 -16.57
CA ILE A 289 7.07 17.60 -16.94
C ILE A 289 7.43 17.32 -18.39
N LEU A 290 8.20 16.27 -18.63
CA LEU A 290 8.51 15.79 -19.97
C LEU A 290 7.39 14.89 -20.52
N PRO A 291 7.31 14.67 -21.84
CA PRO A 291 6.27 13.81 -22.43
C PRO A 291 6.38 12.32 -22.09
N ASN A 292 7.50 11.86 -21.53
CA ASN A 292 7.63 10.55 -20.88
C ASN A 292 7.10 10.54 -19.42
N GLY A 293 6.53 11.64 -18.94
CA GLY A 293 6.05 11.78 -17.56
C GLY A 293 7.15 12.01 -16.52
N GLU A 294 8.41 12.12 -16.91
CA GLU A 294 9.50 12.49 -16.01
C GLU A 294 9.27 13.92 -15.49
N VAL A 295 9.44 14.09 -14.18
CA VAL A 295 9.27 15.38 -13.49
C VAL A 295 10.63 15.91 -13.09
N ILE A 296 11.01 17.05 -13.66
CA ILE A 296 12.25 17.76 -13.39
C ILE A 296 11.96 18.91 -12.42
N GLY A 297 12.67 18.92 -11.28
CA GLY A 297 12.49 19.91 -10.22
C GLY A 297 11.67 19.40 -9.05
N HIS A 298 11.20 20.34 -8.21
CA HIS A 298 10.46 20.04 -6.99
C HIS A 298 9.10 20.73 -7.05
N PRO A 299 8.03 20.01 -7.42
CA PRO A 299 6.71 20.63 -7.47
C PRO A 299 6.21 20.92 -6.06
N GLU A 300 5.38 21.95 -5.91
CA GLU A 300 4.81 22.37 -4.62
C GLU A 300 3.92 21.27 -4.00
N THR A 301 3.21 20.55 -4.86
CA THR A 301 2.50 19.31 -4.54
C THR A 301 2.87 18.23 -5.56
N PRO A 302 2.89 16.94 -5.16
CA PRO A 302 3.21 15.85 -6.08
C PRO A 302 2.33 15.91 -7.35
N VAL A 303 2.95 15.75 -8.52
CA VAL A 303 2.26 15.83 -9.80
C VAL A 303 2.22 14.46 -10.45
N LEU A 304 1.06 14.09 -11.00
CA LEU A 304 0.90 12.90 -11.83
C LEU A 304 0.41 13.28 -13.23
N PHE A 305 1.18 12.89 -14.22
CA PHE A 305 0.85 13.07 -15.63
C PHE A 305 0.08 11.86 -16.17
N ARG A 306 -1.12 12.09 -16.75
CA ARG A 306 -2.01 11.02 -17.25
C ARG A 306 -2.11 10.91 -18.78
N SER A 307 -1.32 11.66 -19.56
CA SER A 307 -1.46 11.62 -21.02
C SER A 307 -0.72 10.44 -21.65
N GLN A 308 -1.29 9.90 -22.73
CA GLN A 308 -0.66 8.90 -23.58
C GLN A 308 -0.17 9.59 -24.85
N SER A 309 1.10 10.00 -24.89
CA SER A 309 1.73 10.39 -26.15
C SER A 309 2.36 9.17 -26.82
N SER A 310 2.15 9.01 -28.12
CA SER A 310 2.88 8.05 -28.97
C SER A 310 4.40 8.28 -28.96
N SER A 311 4.82 9.51 -28.63
CA SER A 311 6.22 9.93 -28.57
C SER A 311 6.89 9.64 -27.22
N PHE A 312 6.20 9.02 -26.26
CA PHE A 312 6.70 8.73 -24.90
C PHE A 312 8.09 8.07 -24.92
N SER A 313 8.27 7.04 -25.74
CA SER A 313 9.53 6.28 -25.84
C SER A 313 10.69 7.07 -26.47
N GLY A 314 10.39 8.20 -27.09
CA GLY A 314 11.40 9.07 -27.69
C GLY A 314 12.12 9.95 -26.68
N TYR A 315 11.51 10.22 -25.52
CA TYR A 315 12.13 11.01 -24.44
C TYR A 315 12.88 10.05 -23.50
N ASP A 316 14.14 9.81 -23.83
CA ASP A 316 15.05 8.93 -23.09
C ASP A 316 16.47 9.53 -23.11
N THR A 317 17.28 9.16 -22.12
CA THR A 317 18.66 9.63 -21.99
C THR A 317 19.64 8.57 -22.48
N LYS A 318 20.45 8.90 -23.49
CA LYS A 318 21.57 8.05 -23.95
C LYS A 318 22.89 8.80 -23.90
N GLY A 319 23.88 8.15 -23.29
CA GLY A 319 25.20 8.75 -23.06
C GLY A 319 25.20 9.68 -21.85
N THR A 320 26.09 10.67 -21.87
CA THR A 320 26.26 11.65 -20.79
C THR A 320 26.30 13.07 -21.37
N LEU A 321 26.04 14.08 -20.54
CA LEU A 321 26.20 15.48 -20.93
C LEU A 321 27.63 15.76 -21.43
N ALA A 322 28.65 15.22 -20.77
CA ALA A 322 30.05 15.36 -21.17
C ALA A 322 30.31 14.77 -22.55
N SER A 323 29.77 13.58 -22.85
CA SER A 323 29.87 13.01 -24.20
C SER A 323 29.11 13.83 -25.23
N TRP A 324 27.94 14.38 -24.90
CA TRP A 324 27.20 15.25 -25.82
C TRP A 324 27.98 16.53 -26.14
N GLN A 325 28.56 17.16 -25.11
CA GLN A 325 29.40 18.35 -25.28
C GLN A 325 30.63 18.07 -26.15
N LYS A 326 31.31 16.95 -25.88
CA LYS A 326 32.49 16.54 -26.63
C LYS A 326 32.15 16.12 -28.04
N GLU A 327 31.18 15.26 -28.28
CA GLU A 327 30.96 14.62 -29.58
C GLU A 327 29.98 15.41 -30.48
N ILE A 328 29.19 16.34 -29.93
CA ILE A 328 28.19 17.11 -30.68
C ILE A 328 28.45 18.62 -30.53
N ALA A 329 28.46 19.16 -29.31
CA ALA A 329 28.47 20.61 -29.10
C ALA A 329 29.73 21.30 -29.66
N GLN A 330 30.88 20.60 -29.66
CA GLN A 330 32.11 21.15 -30.25
C GLN A 330 31.95 21.52 -31.74
N TYR A 331 31.12 20.78 -32.48
CA TYR A 331 30.86 21.02 -33.90
C TYR A 331 29.76 22.07 -34.13
N VAL A 332 28.94 22.35 -33.11
CA VAL A 332 27.93 23.41 -33.15
C VAL A 332 28.59 24.79 -33.09
N ARG A 333 29.69 24.92 -32.35
CA ARG A 333 30.38 26.20 -32.14
C ARG A 333 30.82 26.82 -33.46
N GLY A 334 30.34 28.04 -33.73
CA GLY A 334 30.69 28.81 -34.92
C GLY A 334 29.86 28.50 -36.17
N ASN A 335 28.93 27.53 -36.11
CA ASN A 335 27.95 27.30 -37.16
C ASN A 335 26.62 28.01 -36.80
N PRO A 336 26.25 29.11 -37.49
CA PRO A 336 25.07 29.90 -37.10
C PRO A 336 23.76 29.11 -37.12
N SER A 337 23.57 28.22 -38.10
CA SER A 337 22.35 27.41 -38.23
C SER A 337 22.21 26.42 -37.08
N MET A 338 23.30 25.70 -36.73
CA MET A 338 23.30 24.76 -35.61
C MET A 338 23.14 25.47 -34.27
N MET A 339 23.83 26.59 -34.08
CA MET A 339 23.69 27.42 -32.88
C MET A 339 22.26 27.93 -32.72
N LEU A 340 21.63 28.38 -33.80
CA LEU A 340 20.22 28.80 -33.80
C LEU A 340 19.29 27.65 -33.41
N GLY A 341 19.46 26.46 -34.00
CA GLY A 341 18.66 25.28 -33.65
C GLY A 341 18.75 24.92 -32.16
N VAL A 342 19.97 24.88 -31.62
CA VAL A 342 20.20 24.65 -30.18
C VAL A 342 19.58 25.75 -29.32
N ALA A 343 19.71 27.02 -29.71
CA ALA A 343 19.15 28.14 -28.96
C ALA A 343 17.61 28.08 -28.89
N VAL A 344 16.93 27.74 -29.99
CA VAL A 344 15.47 27.57 -30.04
C VAL A 344 15.02 26.40 -29.16
N ALA A 345 15.77 25.29 -29.17
CA ALA A 345 15.48 24.15 -28.31
C ALA A 345 15.59 24.52 -26.81
N LEU A 346 16.66 25.23 -26.43
CA LEU A 346 16.88 25.66 -25.04
C LEU A 346 15.93 26.76 -24.58
N SER A 347 15.39 27.57 -25.49
CA SER A 347 14.40 28.60 -25.14
C SER A 347 13.05 28.03 -24.77
N ALA A 348 12.73 26.78 -25.13
CA ALA A 348 11.41 26.19 -24.96
C ALA A 348 10.87 26.23 -23.52
N PRO A 349 11.58 25.72 -22.50
CA PRO A 349 11.11 25.80 -21.12
C PRO A 349 11.05 27.24 -20.61
N LEU A 350 11.76 28.20 -21.22
CA LEU A 350 11.82 29.57 -20.74
C LEU A 350 10.56 30.37 -21.11
N ILE A 351 9.85 29.99 -22.17
CA ILE A 351 8.68 30.76 -22.64
C ILE A 351 7.58 30.87 -21.58
N HIS A 352 7.47 29.87 -20.70
CA HIS A 352 6.54 29.90 -19.58
C HIS A 352 6.79 31.07 -18.65
N HIS A 353 8.04 31.21 -18.18
CA HIS A 353 8.42 32.24 -17.22
C HIS A 353 8.42 33.64 -17.82
N LEU A 354 8.64 33.73 -19.12
CA LEU A 354 8.57 34.99 -19.87
C LEU A 354 7.12 35.37 -20.24
N ASN A 355 6.15 34.48 -20.01
CA ASN A 355 4.80 34.60 -20.51
C ASN A 355 4.76 34.93 -22.02
N ALA A 356 5.65 34.31 -22.78
CA ALA A 356 5.80 34.52 -24.22
C ALA A 356 4.88 33.59 -25.01
N ASP A 357 4.47 34.05 -26.20
CA ASP A 357 3.71 33.24 -27.15
C ASP A 357 4.59 32.18 -27.81
N SER A 358 3.95 31.16 -28.39
CA SER A 358 4.64 30.18 -29.23
C SER A 358 5.29 30.86 -30.43
N PHE A 359 6.50 30.47 -30.78
CA PHE A 359 7.10 30.86 -32.06
C PHE A 359 7.90 29.72 -32.69
N GLY A 360 8.25 29.90 -33.96
CA GLY A 360 8.99 28.90 -34.69
C GLY A 360 10.06 29.50 -35.59
N VAL A 361 11.10 28.71 -35.80
CA VAL A 361 12.16 29.00 -36.78
C VAL A 361 12.04 27.98 -37.91
N HIS A 362 12.01 28.46 -39.15
CA HIS A 362 12.03 27.62 -40.34
C HIS A 362 13.38 27.74 -41.04
N LEU A 363 14.12 26.64 -41.10
CA LEU A 363 15.39 26.55 -41.80
C LEU A 363 15.14 26.12 -43.25
N PHE A 364 15.28 27.09 -44.15
CA PHE A 364 15.08 26.94 -45.58
C PHE A 364 16.42 26.81 -46.33
N GLY A 365 16.48 25.92 -47.31
CA GLY A 365 17.62 25.80 -48.23
C GLY A 365 17.57 24.53 -49.08
N GLY A 366 18.45 24.41 -50.06
CA GLY A 366 18.48 23.24 -50.95
C GLY A 366 18.79 21.91 -50.23
N SER A 367 18.59 20.79 -50.92
CA SER A 367 18.90 19.45 -50.42
C SER A 367 20.36 19.35 -49.95
N THR A 368 20.61 18.50 -48.95
CA THR A 368 21.98 18.22 -48.46
C THR A 368 22.70 19.41 -47.82
N SER A 369 22.00 20.50 -47.51
CA SER A 369 22.57 21.70 -46.85
C SER A 369 22.72 21.57 -45.32
N GLY A 370 22.43 20.39 -44.74
CA GLY A 370 22.57 20.14 -43.30
C GLY A 370 21.38 20.57 -42.44
N LYS A 371 20.21 20.86 -43.03
CA LYS A 371 18.98 21.24 -42.31
C LYS A 371 18.53 20.16 -41.33
N THR A 372 18.41 18.93 -41.83
CA THR A 372 18.00 17.76 -41.05
C THR A 372 19.00 17.42 -39.96
N THR A 373 20.30 17.62 -40.21
CA THR A 373 21.37 17.48 -39.20
C THR A 373 21.20 18.52 -38.10
N THR A 374 20.95 19.77 -38.45
CA THR A 374 20.69 20.85 -37.49
C THR A 374 19.47 20.54 -36.62
N ALA A 375 18.38 20.09 -37.24
CA ALA A 375 17.17 19.69 -36.53
C ALA A 375 17.43 18.49 -35.59
N ASN A 376 18.21 17.50 -36.03
CA ASN A 376 18.60 16.36 -35.18
C ASN A 376 19.42 16.78 -33.96
N ILE A 377 20.39 17.67 -34.14
CA ILE A 377 21.22 18.21 -33.05
C ILE A 377 20.32 18.92 -32.02
N ALA A 378 19.43 19.81 -32.48
CA ALA A 378 18.51 20.52 -31.60
C ALA A 378 17.58 19.55 -30.85
N ASN A 379 17.05 18.53 -31.53
CA ASN A 379 16.14 17.56 -30.93
C ASN A 379 16.82 16.65 -29.90
N SER A 380 18.11 16.36 -30.09
CA SER A 380 18.91 15.51 -29.19
C SER A 380 19.04 16.05 -27.76
N ILE A 381 18.69 17.32 -27.54
CA ILE A 381 18.61 17.94 -26.20
C ILE A 381 17.47 17.32 -25.37
N TYR A 382 16.39 16.88 -26.02
CA TYR A 382 15.18 16.37 -25.35
C TYR A 382 15.02 14.85 -25.47
N GLY A 383 15.53 14.23 -26.53
CA GLY A 383 15.38 12.80 -26.73
C GLY A 383 15.86 12.29 -28.08
N HIS A 384 15.45 11.08 -28.44
CA HIS A 384 15.86 10.42 -29.68
C HIS A 384 15.28 11.16 -30.90
N PRO A 385 16.12 11.73 -31.79
CA PRO A 385 15.62 12.62 -32.82
C PRO A 385 14.65 11.99 -33.82
N GLU A 386 14.83 10.71 -34.17
CA GLU A 386 13.97 10.01 -35.13
C GLU A 386 12.59 9.66 -34.57
N ILE A 387 12.48 9.45 -33.26
CA ILE A 387 11.23 9.03 -32.61
C ILE A 387 10.39 10.26 -32.26
N THR A 388 11.04 11.36 -31.86
CA THR A 388 10.37 12.56 -31.35
C THR A 388 10.03 13.59 -32.44
N ARG A 389 10.69 13.53 -33.59
CA ARG A 389 10.46 14.39 -34.75
C ARG A 389 9.10 14.08 -35.38
N VAL A 390 8.43 15.12 -35.83
CA VAL A 390 7.12 15.02 -36.48
C VAL A 390 7.25 15.44 -37.96
N SER A 391 6.49 14.80 -38.85
CA SER A 391 6.41 15.19 -40.26
C SER A 391 5.32 16.23 -40.49
N TRP A 392 5.55 17.17 -41.40
CA TRP A 392 4.48 18.06 -41.91
C TRP A 392 3.39 17.31 -42.70
N ASN A 393 3.66 16.08 -43.14
CA ASN A 393 2.65 15.19 -43.72
C ASN A 393 1.81 14.52 -42.62
N ALA A 394 1.09 15.34 -41.87
CA ALA A 394 0.19 14.91 -40.82
C ALA A 394 -1.10 15.75 -40.85
N THR A 395 -2.17 15.21 -40.27
CA THR A 395 -3.41 15.97 -40.10
C THR A 395 -3.19 17.12 -39.13
N SER A 396 -3.90 18.24 -39.30
CA SER A 396 -3.77 19.38 -38.37
C SER A 396 -4.11 18.97 -36.94
N LEU A 397 -5.07 18.04 -36.76
CA LEU A 397 -5.41 17.49 -35.45
C LEU A 397 -4.26 16.70 -34.84
N GLY A 398 -3.58 15.86 -35.64
CA GLY A 398 -2.40 15.13 -35.19
C GLY A 398 -1.29 16.08 -34.72
N LEU A 399 -1.02 17.13 -35.50
CA LEU A 399 0.00 18.13 -35.15
C LEU A 399 -0.36 18.94 -33.91
N THR A 400 -1.62 19.32 -33.73
CA THR A 400 -2.08 19.99 -32.50
C THR A 400 -1.98 19.06 -31.28
N ASN A 401 -2.20 17.76 -31.44
CA ASN A 401 -2.03 16.80 -30.35
C ASN A 401 -0.57 16.66 -29.96
N GLU A 402 0.35 16.61 -30.93
CA GLU A 402 1.79 16.58 -30.68
C GLU A 402 2.29 17.88 -30.00
N ALA A 403 1.71 19.03 -30.35
CA ALA A 403 1.99 20.30 -29.70
C ALA A 403 1.46 20.35 -28.25
N ALA A 404 0.22 19.91 -28.02
CA ALA A 404 -0.35 19.79 -26.69
C ALA A 404 0.44 18.84 -25.78
N ALA A 405 0.95 17.74 -26.35
CA ALA A 405 1.82 16.81 -25.65
C ALA A 405 3.22 17.38 -25.35
N ARG A 406 3.57 18.54 -25.91
CA ARG A 406 4.86 19.23 -25.70
C ARG A 406 4.64 20.67 -25.22
N ASN A 407 3.65 20.89 -24.36
CA ASN A 407 3.42 22.21 -23.78
C ASN A 407 4.68 22.71 -23.04
N ASP A 408 4.97 24.00 -23.19
CA ASP A 408 6.22 24.66 -22.81
C ASP A 408 7.49 23.97 -23.34
N GLY A 409 7.37 23.22 -24.44
CA GLY A 409 8.38 22.32 -24.96
C GLY A 409 8.78 22.57 -26.42
N PHE A 410 9.75 21.79 -26.88
CA PHE A 410 10.35 21.91 -28.20
C PHE A 410 9.73 20.93 -29.20
N LEU A 411 9.29 21.41 -30.36
CA LEU A 411 8.67 20.62 -31.42
C LEU A 411 9.48 20.72 -32.71
N VAL A 412 10.04 19.60 -33.16
CA VAL A 412 10.73 19.53 -34.46
C VAL A 412 9.81 19.00 -35.54
N MET A 413 9.67 19.77 -36.63
CA MET A 413 8.86 19.41 -37.78
C MET A 413 9.72 19.36 -39.06
N ASP A 414 9.82 18.20 -39.70
CA ASP A 414 10.70 18.02 -40.86
C ASP A 414 9.93 17.98 -42.17
N GLU A 415 10.57 18.50 -43.23
CA GLU A 415 10.09 18.50 -44.62
C GLU A 415 8.73 19.18 -44.83
N ILE A 416 8.66 20.50 -44.67
CA ILE A 416 7.42 21.27 -44.93
C ILE A 416 6.84 21.07 -46.34
N GLY A 417 7.70 20.75 -47.32
CA GLY A 417 7.31 20.45 -48.70
C GLY A 417 6.49 19.18 -48.88
N GLN A 418 6.50 18.26 -47.91
CA GLN A 418 5.64 17.07 -47.88
C GLN A 418 4.24 17.37 -47.33
N GLY A 419 3.98 18.60 -46.88
CA GLY A 419 2.65 19.01 -46.45
C GLY A 419 1.63 18.88 -47.59
N ALA A 420 0.43 18.41 -47.28
CA ALA A 420 -0.59 18.06 -48.28
C ALA A 420 -0.89 19.16 -49.31
N ASN A 421 -0.86 20.43 -48.90
CA ASN A 421 -0.87 21.61 -49.77
C ASN A 421 -0.52 22.89 -48.98
N LYS A 422 -0.28 24.00 -49.69
CA LYS A 422 0.06 25.31 -49.09
C LYS A 422 -0.95 25.80 -48.05
N LYS A 423 -2.25 25.66 -48.34
CA LYS A 423 -3.33 26.10 -47.44
C LYS A 423 -3.35 25.28 -46.15
N HIS A 424 -3.10 23.98 -46.23
CA HIS A 424 -2.98 23.09 -45.08
C HIS A 424 -1.81 23.50 -44.18
N ILE A 425 -0.65 23.79 -44.79
CA ILE A 425 0.54 24.25 -44.06
C ILE A 425 0.25 25.57 -43.34
N GLU A 426 -0.33 26.55 -44.04
CA GLU A 426 -0.71 27.85 -43.48
C GLU A 426 -1.66 27.70 -42.27
N GLN A 427 -2.75 26.96 -42.44
CA GLN A 427 -3.74 26.74 -41.38
C GLN A 427 -3.17 25.99 -40.18
N THR A 428 -2.29 25.02 -40.45
CA THR A 428 -1.64 24.23 -39.42
C THR A 428 -0.62 25.07 -38.66
N ALA A 429 0.22 25.85 -39.34
CA ALA A 429 1.15 26.77 -38.71
C ALA A 429 0.42 27.80 -37.85
N TYR A 430 -0.66 28.39 -38.37
CA TYR A 430 -1.51 29.32 -37.62
C TYR A 430 -2.05 28.66 -36.34
N ALA A 431 -2.61 27.46 -36.43
CA ALA A 431 -3.13 26.75 -35.26
C ALA A 431 -2.03 26.41 -34.23
N LEU A 432 -0.87 25.95 -34.70
CA LEU A 432 0.26 25.60 -33.84
C LEU A 432 0.76 26.80 -33.03
N PHE A 433 0.94 27.96 -33.66
CA PHE A 433 1.48 29.14 -32.97
C PHE A 433 0.43 29.92 -32.18
N ASN A 434 -0.85 29.81 -32.55
CA ASN A 434 -1.94 30.35 -31.74
C ASN A 434 -2.12 29.61 -30.40
N GLY A 435 -1.53 28.41 -30.24
CA GLY A 435 -1.45 27.74 -28.94
C GLY A 435 -2.76 27.14 -28.43
N VAL A 436 -3.77 27.00 -29.29
CA VAL A 436 -5.14 26.64 -28.89
C VAL A 436 -5.74 25.62 -29.84
N GLY A 437 -6.23 24.52 -29.27
CA GLY A 437 -6.98 23.48 -29.97
C GLY A 437 -8.35 23.94 -30.43
N LYS A 438 -8.90 23.27 -31.44
CA LYS A 438 -10.27 23.53 -31.88
C LYS A 438 -11.26 23.10 -30.79
N ILE A 439 -12.28 23.91 -30.55
CA ILE A 439 -13.42 23.56 -29.69
C ILE A 439 -14.10 22.31 -30.27
N GLN A 440 -14.32 21.31 -29.41
CA GLN A 440 -15.02 20.07 -29.76
C GLN A 440 -16.19 19.87 -28.81
N GLY A 441 -17.32 19.37 -29.32
CA GLY A 441 -18.45 18.97 -28.47
C GLY A 441 -18.11 17.75 -27.60
N ALA A 442 -18.60 17.74 -26.36
CA ALA A 442 -18.53 16.58 -25.48
C ALA A 442 -19.71 15.62 -25.73
N LYS A 443 -19.51 14.32 -25.46
CA LYS A 443 -20.56 13.29 -25.67
C LYS A 443 -21.80 13.53 -24.80
N GLU A 444 -21.60 14.02 -23.58
CA GLU A 444 -22.64 14.30 -22.59
C GLU A 444 -23.25 15.71 -22.74
N GLY A 445 -22.90 16.45 -23.81
CA GLY A 445 -23.30 17.84 -24.01
C GLY A 445 -22.24 18.85 -23.53
N GLY A 446 -22.31 20.08 -24.06
CA GLY A 446 -21.28 21.10 -23.85
C GLY A 446 -20.02 20.89 -24.73
N ASN A 447 -18.93 21.56 -24.37
CA ASN A 447 -17.64 21.44 -25.07
C ASN A 447 -16.65 20.66 -24.21
N ARG A 448 -15.77 19.89 -24.86
CA ARG A 448 -14.59 19.31 -24.23
C ARG A 448 -13.66 20.41 -23.75
N GLU A 449 -12.83 20.07 -22.76
CA GLU A 449 -11.74 20.92 -22.33
C GLU A 449 -10.85 21.33 -23.51
N LEU A 450 -10.57 22.63 -23.59
CA LEU A 450 -9.83 23.22 -24.69
C LEU A 450 -8.34 22.97 -24.47
N SER A 451 -7.72 22.13 -25.30
CA SER A 451 -6.28 21.93 -25.24
C SER A 451 -5.55 23.24 -25.53
N ARG A 452 -4.65 23.64 -24.63
CA ARG A 452 -3.78 24.80 -24.78
C ARG A 452 -2.33 24.35 -24.75
N TRP A 453 -1.48 25.04 -25.49
CA TRP A 453 -0.05 24.80 -25.48
C TRP A 453 0.72 26.07 -25.78
N ARG A 454 1.96 26.10 -25.31
CA ARG A 454 3.01 26.96 -25.85
C ARG A 454 4.16 26.11 -26.32
N ILE A 455 4.66 26.35 -27.52
CA ILE A 455 5.75 25.54 -28.08
C ILE A 455 6.80 26.39 -28.77
N MET A 456 8.00 25.83 -28.81
CA MET A 456 9.07 26.28 -29.66
C MET A 456 9.22 25.34 -30.84
N ALA A 457 8.84 25.80 -32.03
CA ALA A 457 8.91 24.96 -33.22
C ALA A 457 10.24 25.15 -33.97
N PHE A 458 10.83 24.06 -34.43
CA PHE A 458 11.92 24.10 -35.40
C PHE A 458 11.52 23.31 -36.65
N SER A 459 11.43 24.01 -37.77
CA SER A 459 10.93 23.47 -39.04
C SER A 459 12.02 23.46 -40.10
N THR A 460 11.99 22.51 -41.03
CA THR A 460 12.90 22.44 -42.19
C THR A 460 12.13 22.38 -43.51
N GLY A 461 12.74 22.87 -44.60
CA GLY A 461 12.12 22.87 -45.91
C GLY A 461 13.08 23.23 -47.05
N GLU A 462 12.60 23.01 -48.28
CA GLU A 462 13.27 23.35 -49.55
C GLU A 462 12.52 24.40 -50.34
#